data_AF-A0A662G437-F1
#
_entry.id   AF-A0A662G437-F1
#
_cell.length_a   1.000
_cell.length_b   1.000
_cell.length_c   1.000
_cell.angle_alpha   90.00
_cell.angle_beta   90.00
_cell.angle_gamma   90.00
#
_symmetry.space_group_name_H-M   'P 1'
#
loop_
_entity.id
_entity.type
_entity.pdbx_description
1 polymer ?
#
loop_
_entity_poly.entity_id
_entity_poly.type
_entity_poly.pdbx_seq_one_letter_code
_entity_poly.pdbx_strand_id
1 'polypeptide(L)'
;MGFDQVSDMSKNIYERLQDKLMKSKILYTIRVETVTPILIGGYDGRCYHGNKLGFEGLRVSSIKGIWRWWARALIAAAMMRKHNSYLTLDIADSLIAKIFGSTKISSKYAIMIFPRKFKMENYELIIENNKPVKQYNTISRIKLISQRKNLRREYAIKPHAQFEIAIYRNRNSKQNEDEFIIWSLITSLLFDGIGKACSRGFGKVKILKVLGDNVEDLNTLLQKLYSSENIENIEKYLKDIINRATEKAENIIDLLKNEHSELGRLADKPLIEIPLIEDKLMIIEIPNKPFNKPADVIKAISNATLKLYHKMLKYLKQNNERQARQHAMSESGRDVHTWFLGMPRAQEPAIIPDSNKQN
;
A
#
# COMPACT_ATOMS: atom_id res chain seq x y z
N MET A 1 -21.89 -8.13 -20.38
CA MET A 1 -22.13 -7.37 -21.63
C MET A 1 -23.41 -6.57 -21.41
N GLY A 2 -23.37 -5.23 -21.49
CA GLY A 2 -24.59 -4.43 -21.30
C GLY A 2 -24.48 -3.00 -20.76
N PHE A 3 -23.32 -2.32 -20.84
CA PHE A 3 -23.21 -0.90 -20.42
C PHE A 3 -22.60 0.05 -21.47
N ASP A 4 -22.21 -0.44 -22.66
CA ASP A 4 -21.40 0.36 -23.60
C ASP A 4 -22.17 1.02 -24.76
N GLN A 5 -23.42 0.67 -25.04
CA GLN A 5 -24.02 1.06 -26.33
C GLN A 5 -24.67 2.46 -26.39
N VAL A 6 -25.02 3.08 -25.26
CA VAL A 6 -25.77 4.36 -25.28
C VAL A 6 -24.84 5.58 -25.12
N SER A 7 -23.60 5.39 -24.64
CA SER A 7 -22.63 6.47 -24.40
C SER A 7 -21.73 6.82 -25.60
N ASP A 8 -21.73 6.01 -26.66
CA ASP A 8 -20.69 6.09 -27.69
C ASP A 8 -21.05 7.05 -28.83
N MET A 9 -22.33 7.37 -29.02
CA MET A 9 -22.79 8.21 -30.13
C MET A 9 -22.49 9.72 -29.97
N SER A 10 -22.21 10.20 -28.76
CA SER A 10 -21.90 11.63 -28.50
C SER A 10 -20.42 12.00 -28.60
N LYS A 11 -19.51 11.02 -28.78
CA LYS A 11 -18.06 11.27 -28.87
C LYS A 11 -17.63 11.60 -30.29
N ASN A 12 -16.78 12.61 -30.46
CA ASN A 12 -16.20 12.93 -31.78
C ASN A 12 -15.31 11.77 -32.25
N ILE A 13 -15.18 11.58 -33.57
CA ILE A 13 -14.34 10.57 -34.23
C ILE A 13 -12.94 10.49 -33.61
N TYR A 14 -12.33 11.64 -33.25
CA TYR A 14 -11.02 11.68 -32.58
C TYR A 14 -11.01 11.01 -31.21
N GLU A 15 -12.05 11.21 -30.40
CA GLU A 15 -12.16 10.59 -29.08
C GLU A 15 -12.37 9.08 -29.21
N ARG A 16 -13.15 8.64 -30.21
CA ARG A 16 -13.33 7.20 -30.49
C ARG A 16 -12.04 6.55 -30.98
N LEU A 17 -11.28 7.23 -31.85
CA LEU A 17 -9.97 6.78 -32.32
C LEU A 17 -8.97 6.70 -31.17
N GLN A 18 -8.95 7.72 -30.31
CA GLN A 18 -8.11 7.74 -29.12
C GLN A 18 -8.48 6.60 -28.16
N ASP A 19 -9.76 6.39 -27.89
CA ASP A 19 -10.23 5.28 -27.05
C ASP A 19 -9.86 3.91 -27.66
N LYS A 20 -9.97 3.75 -28.98
CA LYS A 20 -9.58 2.53 -29.68
C LYS A 20 -8.07 2.29 -29.61
N LEU A 21 -7.26 3.32 -29.81
CA LEU A 21 -5.81 3.25 -29.67
C LEU A 21 -5.39 2.97 -28.23
N MET A 22 -6.04 3.59 -27.25
CA MET A 22 -5.79 3.33 -25.84
C MET A 22 -6.15 1.88 -25.49
N LYS A 23 -7.34 1.40 -25.88
CA LYS A 23 -7.76 0.01 -25.67
C LYS A 23 -6.78 -0.99 -26.28
N SER A 24 -6.25 -0.70 -27.48
CA SER A 24 -5.24 -1.57 -28.13
C SER A 24 -3.90 -1.65 -27.40
N LYS A 25 -3.62 -0.72 -26.47
CA LYS A 25 -2.38 -0.66 -25.68
C LYS A 25 -2.56 -1.11 -24.24
N ILE A 26 -3.78 -1.51 -23.85
CA ILE A 26 -4.03 -2.10 -22.53
C ILE A 26 -3.34 -3.45 -22.50
N LEU A 27 -2.40 -3.58 -21.57
CA LEU A 27 -1.69 -4.83 -21.31
C LEU A 27 -2.43 -5.65 -20.26
N TYR A 28 -2.81 -5.01 -19.15
CA TYR A 28 -3.57 -5.65 -18.08
C TYR A 28 -4.71 -4.76 -17.58
N THR A 29 -5.80 -5.37 -17.12
CA THR A 29 -6.85 -4.71 -16.35
C THR A 29 -7.09 -5.49 -15.06
N ILE A 30 -6.94 -4.81 -13.92
CA ILE A 30 -7.17 -5.39 -12.60
C ILE A 30 -8.48 -4.83 -12.07
N ARG A 31 -9.45 -5.71 -11.82
CA ARG A 31 -10.71 -5.35 -11.15
C ARG A 31 -10.53 -5.45 -9.66
N VAL A 32 -10.90 -4.40 -8.95
CA VAL A 32 -10.60 -4.23 -7.53
C VAL A 32 -11.86 -3.78 -6.78
N GLU A 33 -12.05 -4.31 -5.58
CA GLU A 33 -13.07 -3.89 -4.63
C GLU A 33 -12.42 -3.39 -3.34
N THR A 34 -12.91 -2.28 -2.78
CA THR A 34 -12.45 -1.80 -1.48
C THR A 34 -12.96 -2.69 -0.35
N VAL A 35 -12.08 -3.10 0.55
CA VAL A 35 -12.44 -3.90 1.74
C VAL A 35 -12.58 -3.00 2.96
N THR A 36 -11.66 -2.05 3.11
CA THR A 36 -11.73 -1.03 4.15
C THR A 36 -11.79 0.37 3.52
N PRO A 37 -12.29 1.39 4.25
CA PRO A 37 -12.41 2.73 3.71
C PRO A 37 -11.07 3.27 3.18
N ILE A 38 -11.07 3.90 2.01
CA ILE A 38 -9.87 4.51 1.43
C ILE A 38 -9.81 5.98 1.82
N LEU A 39 -8.79 6.35 2.59
CA LEU A 39 -8.48 7.73 2.91
C LEU A 39 -7.65 8.36 1.79
N ILE A 40 -8.27 9.24 1.00
CA ILE A 40 -7.59 9.98 -0.07
C ILE A 40 -7.00 11.28 0.48
N GLY A 41 -5.90 11.74 -0.14
CA GLY A 41 -5.34 13.06 0.13
C GLY A 41 -5.22 13.88 -1.13
N GLY A 42 -5.94 14.99 -1.12
CA GLY A 42 -5.86 16.10 -2.05
C GLY A 42 -4.57 16.90 -1.90
N TYR A 43 -4.53 18.06 -2.57
CA TYR A 43 -3.40 19.00 -2.44
C TYR A 43 -3.26 19.57 -1.01
N ASP A 44 -4.36 19.69 -0.26
CA ASP A 44 -4.41 20.07 1.16
C ASP A 44 -4.44 18.85 2.11
N GLY A 45 -4.24 17.66 1.54
CA GLY A 45 -4.34 16.41 2.24
C GLY A 45 -5.76 16.03 2.67
N ARG A 46 -6.82 16.51 2.00
CA ARG A 46 -8.23 16.13 2.24
C ARG A 46 -8.86 15.42 1.05
N CYS A 47 -9.92 14.65 1.25
CA CYS A 47 -10.64 14.01 0.15
C CYS A 47 -11.70 14.94 -0.47
N TYR A 48 -12.23 15.89 0.31
CA TYR A 48 -13.31 16.77 -0.11
C TYR A 48 -12.96 18.25 0.01
N HIS A 49 -13.19 19.00 -1.07
CA HIS A 49 -12.82 20.42 -1.22
C HIS A 49 -14.02 21.37 -1.33
N GLY A 50 -15.19 20.95 -0.85
CA GLY A 50 -16.40 21.75 -0.98
C GLY A 50 -16.95 21.77 -2.41
N ASN A 51 -17.89 22.69 -2.66
CA ASN A 51 -18.67 22.71 -3.89
C ASN A 51 -17.86 23.09 -5.14
N LYS A 52 -16.68 23.72 -4.99
CA LYS A 52 -15.88 24.22 -6.13
C LYS A 52 -15.05 23.14 -6.83
N LEU A 53 -14.47 22.21 -6.07
CA LEU A 53 -13.57 21.17 -6.59
C LEU A 53 -14.10 19.74 -6.35
N GLY A 54 -15.08 19.58 -5.45
CA GLY A 54 -15.74 18.32 -5.17
C GLY A 54 -14.83 17.31 -4.47
N PHE A 55 -14.99 16.04 -4.86
CA PHE A 55 -14.22 14.91 -4.34
C PHE A 55 -12.98 14.63 -5.17
N GLU A 56 -11.91 14.32 -4.46
CA GLU A 56 -10.70 13.72 -5.03
C GLU A 56 -10.96 12.25 -5.38
N GLY A 57 -10.51 11.87 -6.57
CA GLY A 57 -10.48 10.48 -7.01
C GLY A 57 -9.24 9.75 -6.49
N LEU A 58 -9.15 8.45 -6.80
CA LEU A 58 -7.92 7.70 -6.55
C LEU A 58 -6.77 8.29 -7.37
N ARG A 59 -5.64 8.52 -6.70
CA ARG A 59 -4.47 9.12 -7.33
C ARG A 59 -3.58 8.04 -7.93
N VAL A 60 -3.42 8.09 -9.25
CA VAL A 60 -2.48 7.22 -9.99
C VAL A 60 -1.06 7.33 -9.42
N SER A 61 -0.62 8.53 -9.04
CA SER A 61 0.69 8.75 -8.43
C SER A 61 0.86 8.01 -7.10
N SER A 62 -0.19 7.91 -6.28
CA SER A 62 -0.15 7.16 -5.02
C SER A 62 -0.02 5.65 -5.27
N ILE A 63 -0.79 5.10 -6.21
CA ILE A 63 -0.67 3.68 -6.59
C ILE A 63 0.73 3.41 -7.17
N LYS A 64 1.22 4.28 -8.06
CA LYS A 64 2.56 4.13 -8.65
C LYS A 64 3.68 4.22 -7.61
N GLY A 65 3.52 5.04 -6.57
CA GLY A 65 4.46 5.13 -5.46
C GLY A 65 4.57 3.82 -4.68
N ILE A 66 3.43 3.25 -4.27
CA ILE A 66 3.36 1.97 -3.55
C ILE A 66 3.87 0.84 -4.44
N TRP A 67 3.50 0.83 -5.72
CA TRP A 67 3.96 -0.15 -6.69
C TRP A 67 5.49 -0.14 -6.84
N ARG A 68 6.10 1.04 -6.99
CA ARG A 68 7.57 1.17 -7.04
C ARG A 68 8.23 0.69 -5.76
N TRP A 69 7.64 1.00 -4.60
CA TRP A 69 8.16 0.55 -3.31
C TRP A 69 8.25 -0.97 -3.22
N TRP A 70 7.17 -1.66 -3.57
CA TRP A 70 7.14 -3.13 -3.61
C TRP A 70 8.04 -3.72 -4.70
N ALA A 71 8.13 -3.09 -5.87
CA ALA A 71 9.02 -3.54 -6.93
C ALA A 71 10.50 -3.48 -6.50
N ARG A 72 10.92 -2.43 -5.78
CA ARG A 72 12.28 -2.36 -5.20
C ARG A 72 12.53 -3.48 -4.18
N ALA A 73 11.54 -3.74 -3.33
CA ALA A 73 11.63 -4.77 -2.30
C ALA A 73 11.72 -6.19 -2.91
N LEU A 74 10.97 -6.46 -3.99
CA LEU A 74 11.05 -7.71 -4.74
C LEU A 74 12.40 -7.88 -5.47
N ILE A 75 12.94 -6.82 -6.08
CA ILE A 75 14.28 -6.87 -6.69
C ILE A 75 15.35 -7.09 -5.61
N ALA A 76 15.23 -6.46 -4.43
CA ALA A 76 16.16 -6.70 -3.33
C ALA A 76 16.11 -8.15 -2.83
N ALA A 77 14.90 -8.73 -2.71
CA ALA A 77 14.73 -10.15 -2.37
C ALA A 77 15.36 -11.07 -3.42
N ALA A 78 15.13 -10.80 -4.71
CA ALA A 78 15.72 -11.56 -5.80
C ALA A 78 17.26 -11.46 -5.84
N MET A 79 17.83 -10.29 -5.55
CA MET A 79 19.28 -10.12 -5.42
C MET A 79 19.85 -10.91 -4.25
N MET A 80 19.14 -10.94 -3.12
CA MET A 80 19.52 -11.77 -1.98
C MET A 80 19.52 -13.25 -2.33
N ARG A 81 18.43 -13.76 -2.91
CA ARG A 81 18.30 -15.19 -3.28
C ARG A 81 19.39 -15.63 -4.24
N LYS A 82 19.61 -14.84 -5.29
CA LYS A 82 20.49 -15.24 -6.39
C LYS A 82 21.97 -14.98 -6.14
N HIS A 83 22.30 -13.96 -5.34
CA HIS A 83 23.67 -13.49 -5.18
C HIS A 83 24.12 -13.30 -3.73
N ASN A 84 23.26 -13.65 -2.75
CA ASN A 84 23.53 -13.47 -1.32
C ASN A 84 24.04 -12.05 -0.98
N SER A 85 23.46 -11.04 -1.65
CA SER A 85 23.94 -9.67 -1.63
C SER A 85 22.81 -8.67 -1.40
N TYR A 86 23.06 -7.60 -0.64
CA TYR A 86 22.06 -6.58 -0.32
C TYR A 86 22.18 -5.37 -1.25
N LEU A 87 21.04 -4.93 -1.79
CA LEU A 87 20.97 -3.68 -2.56
C LEU A 87 20.85 -2.47 -1.64
N THR A 88 21.52 -1.38 -2.02
CA THR A 88 21.20 -0.04 -1.52
C THR A 88 19.93 0.49 -2.20
N LEU A 89 19.25 1.45 -1.56
CA LEU A 89 18.05 2.08 -2.12
C LEU A 89 18.32 2.72 -3.49
N ASP A 90 19.47 3.35 -3.66
CA ASP A 90 19.85 4.01 -4.91
C ASP A 90 20.00 3.03 -6.07
N ILE A 91 20.61 1.86 -5.84
CA ILE A 91 20.77 0.84 -6.87
C ILE A 91 19.41 0.23 -7.21
N ALA A 92 18.60 -0.09 -6.20
CA ALA A 92 17.26 -0.61 -6.43
C ALA A 92 16.39 0.39 -7.22
N ASP A 93 16.49 1.69 -6.93
CA ASP A 93 15.75 2.72 -7.66
C ASP A 93 16.27 2.91 -9.09
N SER A 94 17.60 2.81 -9.30
CA SER A 94 18.22 2.84 -10.63
C SER A 94 17.74 1.68 -11.51
N LEU A 95 17.70 0.46 -10.97
CA LEU A 95 17.19 -0.72 -11.68
C LEU A 95 15.70 -0.57 -12.02
N ILE A 96 14.88 -0.18 -11.04
CA ILE A 96 13.44 0.04 -11.21
C ILE A 96 13.14 1.21 -12.16
N ALA A 97 14.00 2.23 -12.23
CA ALA A 97 13.84 3.37 -13.12
C ALA A 97 13.82 2.99 -14.61
N LYS A 98 14.49 1.89 -15.00
CA LYS A 98 14.46 1.39 -16.39
C LYS A 98 13.07 0.91 -16.82
N ILE A 99 12.25 0.47 -15.85
CA ILE A 99 10.88 -0.02 -16.05
C ILE A 99 9.87 1.11 -15.79
N PHE A 100 9.96 1.72 -14.61
CA PHE A 100 8.98 2.68 -14.10
C PHE A 100 9.29 4.14 -14.43
N GLY A 101 10.42 4.40 -15.07
CA GLY A 101 10.93 5.73 -15.39
C GLY A 101 11.67 6.40 -14.23
N SER A 102 12.31 7.51 -14.53
CA SER A 102 12.94 8.46 -13.61
C SER A 102 12.73 9.89 -14.12
N THR A 103 13.42 10.85 -13.52
CA THR A 103 13.52 12.22 -14.07
C THR A 103 14.23 12.26 -15.43
N LYS A 104 15.03 11.23 -15.77
CA LYS A 104 15.80 11.14 -17.02
C LYS A 104 15.17 10.23 -18.07
N ILE A 105 14.35 9.26 -17.65
CA ILE A 105 13.80 8.22 -18.53
C ILE A 105 12.29 8.14 -18.34
N SER A 106 11.52 8.21 -19.43
CA SER A 106 10.06 7.99 -19.35
C SER A 106 9.73 6.53 -19.02
N SER A 107 8.69 6.33 -18.21
CA SER A 107 8.22 4.98 -17.85
C SER A 107 7.78 4.17 -19.07
N LYS A 108 8.14 2.88 -19.11
CA LYS A 108 7.61 1.92 -20.10
C LYS A 108 6.12 1.64 -19.90
N TYR A 109 5.60 1.89 -18.71
CA TYR A 109 4.22 1.58 -18.33
C TYR A 109 3.47 2.80 -17.78
N ALA A 110 2.20 2.92 -18.14
CA ALA A 110 1.26 3.87 -17.54
C ALA A 110 0.14 3.12 -16.82
N ILE A 111 -0.43 3.78 -15.80
CA ILE A 111 -1.63 3.30 -15.10
C ILE A 111 -2.75 4.29 -15.32
N MET A 112 -3.96 3.79 -15.56
CA MET A 112 -5.19 4.56 -15.43
C MET A 112 -6.15 3.87 -14.49
N ILE A 113 -7.00 4.66 -13.84
CA ILE A 113 -8.00 4.18 -12.89
C ILE A 113 -9.39 4.51 -13.44
N PHE A 114 -10.29 3.54 -13.40
CA PHE A 114 -11.68 3.69 -13.85
C PHE A 114 -12.66 3.27 -12.74
N PRO A 115 -13.64 4.10 -12.35
CA PRO A 115 -13.84 5.45 -12.84
C PRO A 115 -12.75 6.41 -12.30
N ARG A 116 -12.42 7.47 -13.06
CA ARG A 116 -11.43 8.48 -12.62
C ARG A 116 -11.86 9.22 -11.35
N LYS A 117 -13.17 9.39 -11.19
CA LYS A 117 -13.82 9.92 -9.98
C LYS A 117 -14.97 9.02 -9.60
N PHE A 118 -15.10 8.76 -8.31
CA PHE A 118 -16.24 8.02 -7.81
C PHE A 118 -17.47 8.93 -7.73
N LYS A 119 -18.65 8.34 -7.88
CA LYS A 119 -19.92 9.00 -7.57
C LYS A 119 -20.02 9.24 -6.05
N MET A 120 -20.80 10.25 -5.65
CA MET A 120 -21.01 10.61 -4.24
C MET A 120 -21.43 9.40 -3.38
N GLU A 121 -22.25 8.51 -3.93
CA GLU A 121 -22.73 7.28 -3.26
C GLU A 121 -21.61 6.32 -2.82
N ASN A 122 -20.42 6.43 -3.41
CA ASN A 122 -19.24 5.64 -3.06
C ASN A 122 -18.37 6.29 -1.99
N TYR A 123 -18.78 7.46 -1.48
CA TYR A 123 -18.11 8.10 -0.36
C TYR A 123 -18.94 7.96 0.90
N GLU A 124 -18.27 7.82 2.04
CA GLU A 124 -18.88 7.87 3.37
C GLU A 124 -18.29 9.01 4.19
N LEU A 125 -19.12 9.65 5.01
CA LEU A 125 -18.72 10.72 5.90
C LEU A 125 -17.99 10.11 7.11
N ILE A 126 -16.75 10.53 7.34
CA ILE A 126 -15.94 10.04 8.46
C ILE A 126 -15.77 11.07 9.58
N ILE A 127 -15.89 12.36 9.26
CA ILE A 127 -15.79 13.48 10.21
C ILE A 127 -16.85 14.52 9.85
N GLU A 128 -17.56 15.00 10.87
CA GLU A 128 -18.46 16.15 10.79
C GLU A 128 -18.18 17.13 11.92
N ASN A 129 -18.04 18.42 11.59
CA ASN A 129 -17.79 19.51 12.51
C ASN A 129 -16.67 19.21 13.51
N ASN A 130 -15.48 18.88 12.99
CA ASN A 130 -14.29 18.53 13.76
C ASN A 130 -14.45 17.30 14.69
N LYS A 131 -15.50 16.49 14.51
CA LYS A 131 -15.74 15.28 15.30
C LYS A 131 -15.85 14.06 14.39
N PRO A 132 -15.15 12.96 14.68
CA PRO A 132 -15.40 11.71 13.97
C PRO A 132 -16.85 11.27 14.15
N VAL A 133 -17.47 10.73 13.11
CA VAL A 133 -18.80 10.13 13.23
C VAL A 133 -18.76 8.89 14.12
N LYS A 134 -19.93 8.45 14.64
CA LYS A 134 -20.04 7.38 15.66
C LYS A 134 -19.26 6.11 15.30
N GLN A 135 -19.28 5.69 14.03
CA GLN A 135 -18.56 4.50 13.56
C GLN A 135 -17.04 4.63 13.65
N TYR A 136 -16.49 5.84 13.51
CA TYR A 136 -15.05 6.09 13.46
C TYR A 136 -14.49 6.77 14.72
N ASN A 137 -15.36 7.06 15.70
CA ASN A 137 -15.00 7.80 16.92
C ASN A 137 -14.04 7.09 17.88
N THR A 138 -13.70 5.83 17.62
CA THR A 138 -12.70 5.08 18.41
C THR A 138 -11.38 4.90 17.67
N ILE A 139 -11.32 5.23 16.37
CA ILE A 139 -10.12 5.05 15.55
C ILE A 139 -9.21 6.27 15.69
N SER A 140 -8.02 6.06 16.28
CA SER A 140 -7.10 7.15 16.63
C SER A 140 -6.62 7.95 15.42
N ARG A 141 -6.46 7.31 14.26
CA ARG A 141 -6.05 8.04 13.04
C ARG A 141 -7.12 9.03 12.58
N ILE A 142 -8.40 8.69 12.71
CA ILE A 142 -9.51 9.60 12.37
C ILE A 142 -9.62 10.72 13.41
N LYS A 143 -9.43 10.41 14.70
CA LYS A 143 -9.35 11.43 15.76
C LYS A 143 -8.28 12.48 15.46
N LEU A 144 -7.09 12.06 15.05
CA LEU A 144 -6.01 12.97 14.71
C LEU A 144 -6.39 13.87 13.52
N ILE A 145 -7.05 13.33 12.49
CA ILE A 145 -7.52 14.13 11.36
C ILE A 145 -8.57 15.15 11.82
N SER A 146 -9.47 14.76 12.74
CA SER A 146 -10.53 15.62 13.27
C SER A 146 -10.03 16.83 14.07
N GLN A 147 -8.78 16.81 14.55
CA GLN A 147 -8.16 17.92 15.27
C GLN A 147 -7.73 19.08 14.37
N ARG A 148 -7.80 18.93 13.04
CA ARG A 148 -7.49 20.01 12.09
C ARG A 148 -8.47 21.18 12.27
N LYS A 149 -7.96 22.40 12.42
CA LYS A 149 -8.79 23.61 12.53
C LYS A 149 -9.72 23.72 11.30
N ASN A 150 -10.97 24.10 11.54
CA ASN A 150 -11.99 24.36 10.50
C ASN A 150 -12.35 23.17 9.59
N LEU A 151 -12.19 21.93 10.07
CA LEU A 151 -12.58 20.71 9.34
C LEU A 151 -14.08 20.44 9.48
N ARG A 152 -14.89 21.03 8.59
CA ARG A 152 -16.34 20.83 8.58
C ARG A 152 -16.75 19.41 8.21
N ARG A 153 -16.21 18.85 7.12
CA ARG A 153 -16.53 17.50 6.65
C ARG A 153 -15.30 16.83 6.04
N GLU A 154 -15.15 15.55 6.29
CA GLU A 154 -14.15 14.70 5.64
C GLU A 154 -14.79 13.37 5.25
N TYR A 155 -14.35 12.83 4.12
CA TYR A 155 -14.92 11.61 3.54
C TYR A 155 -13.82 10.59 3.23
N ALA A 156 -14.24 9.34 3.09
CA ALA A 156 -13.45 8.24 2.55
C ALA A 156 -14.23 7.56 1.42
N ILE A 157 -13.55 6.88 0.50
CA ILE A 157 -14.25 5.91 -0.36
C ILE A 157 -14.68 4.76 0.53
N LYS A 158 -15.97 4.41 0.50
CA LYS A 158 -16.56 3.38 1.34
C LYS A 158 -16.07 1.97 0.95
N PRO A 159 -16.15 0.98 1.86
CA PRO A 159 -16.04 -0.44 1.52
C PRO A 159 -17.03 -0.86 0.42
N HIS A 160 -16.64 -1.88 -0.35
CA HIS A 160 -17.37 -2.44 -1.50
C HIS A 160 -17.49 -1.52 -2.72
N ALA A 161 -16.75 -0.41 -2.76
CA ALA A 161 -16.61 0.38 -3.97
C ALA A 161 -15.71 -0.37 -4.96
N GLN A 162 -16.15 -0.50 -6.21
CA GLN A 162 -15.41 -1.20 -7.25
C GLN A 162 -14.78 -0.22 -8.24
N PHE A 163 -13.58 -0.57 -8.72
CA PHE A 163 -12.86 0.18 -9.74
C PHE A 163 -11.88 -0.74 -10.48
N GLU A 164 -11.38 -0.26 -11.62
CA GLU A 164 -10.41 -0.95 -12.45
C GLU A 164 -9.09 -0.17 -12.47
N ILE A 165 -7.99 -0.91 -12.44
CA ILE A 165 -6.64 -0.40 -12.68
C ILE A 165 -6.19 -0.97 -14.03
N ALA A 166 -6.10 -0.12 -15.04
CA ALA A 166 -5.62 -0.49 -16.36
C ALA A 166 -4.13 -0.12 -16.51
N ILE A 167 -3.33 -1.09 -16.95
CA ILE A 167 -1.91 -0.93 -17.22
C ILE A 167 -1.71 -0.86 -18.73
N TYR A 168 -1.00 0.16 -19.19
CA TYR A 168 -0.72 0.40 -20.61
C TYR A 168 0.77 0.26 -20.87
N ARG A 169 1.09 -0.28 -22.04
CA ARG A 169 2.46 -0.28 -22.56
C ARG A 169 2.70 1.01 -23.37
N ASN A 170 3.60 1.86 -22.88
CA ASN A 170 3.98 3.12 -23.53
C ASN A 170 5.16 2.97 -24.49
N ARG A 171 6.05 2.00 -24.22
CA ARG A 171 7.25 1.70 -25.00
C ARG A 171 7.42 0.20 -25.11
N ASN A 172 8.25 -0.25 -26.05
CA ASN A 172 8.61 -1.66 -26.16
C ASN A 172 9.15 -2.17 -24.81
N SER A 173 8.57 -3.27 -24.36
CA SER A 173 8.98 -4.02 -23.18
C SER A 173 9.18 -5.47 -23.56
N LYS A 174 10.00 -6.17 -22.77
CA LYS A 174 10.17 -7.62 -22.87
C LYS A 174 9.05 -8.31 -22.09
N GLN A 175 8.66 -9.52 -22.49
CA GLN A 175 7.63 -10.30 -21.79
C GLN A 175 7.93 -10.46 -20.29
N ASN A 176 9.18 -10.71 -19.91
CA ASN A 176 9.57 -10.81 -18.49
C ASN A 176 9.28 -9.50 -17.71
N GLU A 177 9.42 -8.33 -18.36
CA GLU A 177 9.05 -7.05 -17.75
C GLU A 177 7.53 -6.95 -17.56
N ASP A 178 6.75 -7.40 -18.54
CA ASP A 178 5.29 -7.41 -18.47
C ASP A 178 4.76 -8.36 -17.39
N GLU A 179 5.41 -9.50 -17.17
CA GLU A 179 5.05 -10.41 -16.08
C GLU A 179 5.44 -9.80 -14.72
N PHE A 180 6.66 -9.27 -14.59
CA PHE A 180 7.11 -8.68 -13.34
C PHE A 180 6.24 -7.50 -12.89
N ILE A 181 5.83 -6.62 -13.82
CA ILE A 181 5.02 -5.45 -13.45
C ILE A 181 3.63 -5.86 -12.93
N ILE A 182 2.97 -6.86 -13.51
CA ILE A 182 1.67 -7.31 -12.98
C ILE A 182 1.82 -7.98 -11.61
N TRP A 183 2.78 -8.89 -11.45
CA TRP A 183 3.02 -9.58 -10.17
C TRP A 183 3.39 -8.59 -9.05
N SER A 184 4.29 -7.64 -9.33
CA SER A 184 4.67 -6.61 -8.35
C SER A 184 3.50 -5.69 -7.95
N LEU A 185 2.60 -5.36 -8.88
CA LEU A 185 1.42 -4.55 -8.56
C LEU A 185 0.45 -5.34 -7.68
N ILE A 186 0.19 -6.60 -8.00
CA ILE A 186 -0.70 -7.47 -7.22
C ILE A 186 -0.19 -7.63 -5.79
N THR A 187 1.10 -7.95 -5.63
CA THR A 187 1.74 -8.02 -4.31
C THR A 187 1.57 -6.70 -3.55
N SER A 188 1.80 -5.56 -4.20
CA SER A 188 1.64 -4.25 -3.56
C SER A 188 0.21 -3.96 -3.06
N LEU A 189 -0.80 -4.38 -3.83
CA LEU A 189 -2.21 -4.18 -3.49
C LEU A 189 -2.67 -5.10 -2.35
N LEU A 190 -2.18 -6.35 -2.32
CA LEU A 190 -2.51 -7.31 -1.27
C LEU A 190 -1.95 -6.90 0.09
N PHE A 191 -0.68 -6.49 0.13
CA PHE A 191 0.00 -6.25 1.40
C PHE A 191 -0.11 -4.81 1.92
N ASP A 192 -0.10 -3.79 1.04
CA ASP A 192 -0.18 -2.39 1.46
C ASP A 192 -1.59 -1.83 1.27
N GLY A 193 -2.15 -1.91 0.06
CA GLY A 193 -3.43 -1.29 -0.30
C GLY A 193 -3.24 0.10 -0.90
N ILE A 194 -4.26 0.96 -0.84
CA ILE A 194 -4.29 2.25 -1.53
C ILE A 194 -4.69 3.38 -0.57
N GLY A 195 -4.04 4.53 -0.68
CA GLY A 195 -4.38 5.74 0.07
C GLY A 195 -3.53 5.93 1.32
N LYS A 196 -4.10 6.60 2.33
CA LYS A 196 -3.39 6.92 3.58
C LYS A 196 -3.65 5.89 4.66
N ALA A 197 -2.67 5.73 5.54
CA ALA A 197 -2.76 4.88 6.72
C ALA A 197 -3.06 3.40 6.39
N CYS A 198 -2.56 2.95 5.23
CA CYS A 198 -2.58 1.56 4.78
C CYS A 198 -1.99 0.58 5.80
N SER A 199 -0.86 0.95 6.42
CA SER A 199 -0.23 0.23 7.53
C SER A 199 -1.04 0.20 8.85
N ARG A 200 -2.22 0.81 8.86
CA ARG A 200 -3.18 0.83 9.98
C ARG A 200 -4.55 0.28 9.57
N GLY A 201 -4.61 -0.49 8.48
CA GLY A 201 -5.80 -1.21 8.05
C GLY A 201 -6.75 -0.43 7.14
N PHE A 202 -6.52 0.86 6.89
CA PHE A 202 -7.27 1.60 5.87
C PHE A 202 -6.83 1.19 4.46
N GLY A 203 -7.63 1.49 3.44
CA GLY A 203 -7.16 1.37 2.07
C GLY A 203 -7.03 -0.05 1.53
N LYS A 204 -7.46 -1.08 2.28
CA LYS A 204 -7.29 -2.47 1.87
C LYS A 204 -8.26 -2.80 0.76
N VAL A 205 -7.79 -3.60 -0.20
CA VAL A 205 -8.55 -3.94 -1.40
C VAL A 205 -8.53 -5.45 -1.64
N LYS A 206 -9.59 -5.94 -2.28
CA LYS A 206 -9.72 -7.30 -2.80
C LYS A 206 -9.57 -7.25 -4.30
N ILE A 207 -8.70 -8.08 -4.85
CA ILE A 207 -8.56 -8.23 -6.30
C ILE A 207 -9.63 -9.20 -6.75
N LEU A 208 -10.56 -8.75 -7.58
CA LEU A 208 -11.66 -9.57 -8.08
C LEU A 208 -11.21 -10.43 -9.26
N LYS A 209 -10.44 -9.83 -10.18
CA LYS A 209 -9.96 -10.49 -11.40
C LYS A 209 -8.83 -9.70 -12.04
N VAL A 210 -7.91 -10.41 -12.69
CA VAL A 210 -6.91 -9.82 -13.59
C VAL A 210 -7.23 -10.26 -15.02
N LEU A 211 -7.22 -9.32 -15.95
CA LEU A 211 -7.42 -9.54 -17.38
C LEU A 211 -6.12 -9.14 -18.12
N GLY A 212 -5.74 -9.92 -19.11
CA GLY A 212 -4.55 -9.73 -19.95
C GLY A 212 -3.93 -11.08 -20.33
N ASP A 213 -2.76 -11.06 -20.95
CA ASP A 213 -2.09 -12.28 -21.40
C ASP A 213 -1.32 -12.96 -20.24
N ASN A 214 -1.27 -14.29 -20.19
CA ASN A 214 -0.48 -15.07 -19.23
C ASN A 214 -0.82 -14.79 -17.74
N VAL A 215 -2.09 -14.55 -17.41
CA VAL A 215 -2.56 -14.27 -16.03
C VAL A 215 -3.40 -15.40 -15.44
N GLU A 216 -3.54 -16.53 -16.12
CA GLU A 216 -4.35 -17.68 -15.69
C GLU A 216 -3.87 -18.24 -14.35
N ASP A 217 -2.56 -18.42 -14.23
CA ASP A 217 -1.92 -18.92 -13.01
C ASP A 217 -2.12 -17.97 -11.83
N LEU A 218 -1.91 -16.67 -12.05
CA LEU A 218 -2.16 -15.61 -11.07
C LEU A 218 -3.63 -15.58 -10.61
N ASN A 219 -4.58 -15.63 -11.56
CA ASN A 219 -6.01 -15.66 -11.22
C ASN A 219 -6.38 -16.94 -10.45
N THR A 220 -5.79 -18.08 -10.80
CA THR A 220 -5.99 -19.35 -10.08
C THR A 220 -5.51 -19.23 -8.64
N LEU A 221 -4.33 -18.63 -8.42
CA LEU A 221 -3.78 -18.43 -7.09
C LEU A 221 -4.61 -17.44 -6.26
N LEU A 222 -5.07 -16.33 -6.87
CA LEU A 222 -5.98 -15.38 -6.22
C LEU A 222 -7.33 -16.03 -5.87
N GLN A 223 -7.87 -16.87 -6.73
CA GLN A 223 -9.10 -17.60 -6.46
C GLN A 223 -8.93 -18.55 -5.28
N LYS A 224 -7.83 -19.33 -5.26
CA LYS A 224 -7.48 -20.20 -4.12
C LYS A 224 -7.32 -19.42 -2.82
N LEU A 225 -6.65 -18.27 -2.87
CA LEU A 225 -6.47 -17.38 -1.73
C LEU A 225 -7.82 -16.94 -1.14
N TYR A 226 -8.75 -16.45 -1.97
CA TYR A 226 -10.01 -15.88 -1.50
C TYR A 226 -11.11 -16.91 -1.22
N SER A 227 -10.98 -18.15 -1.71
CA SER A 227 -11.93 -19.24 -1.42
C SER A 227 -11.49 -20.13 -0.26
N SER A 228 -10.26 -19.96 0.25
CA SER A 228 -9.78 -20.77 1.36
C SER A 228 -10.33 -20.28 2.70
N GLU A 229 -10.85 -21.21 3.49
CA GLU A 229 -11.23 -20.98 4.89
C GLU A 229 -10.13 -21.43 5.86
N ASN A 230 -9.15 -22.21 5.39
CA ASN A 230 -8.05 -22.70 6.18
C ASN A 230 -6.92 -21.65 6.22
N ILE A 231 -6.57 -21.21 7.42
CA ILE A 231 -5.58 -20.15 7.66
C ILE A 231 -4.19 -20.51 7.11
N GLU A 232 -3.73 -21.75 7.29
CA GLU A 232 -2.43 -22.21 6.80
C GLU A 232 -2.38 -22.18 5.27
N ASN A 233 -3.49 -22.51 4.61
CA ASN A 233 -3.61 -22.42 3.15
C ASN A 233 -3.57 -20.97 2.68
N ILE A 234 -4.27 -20.04 3.36
CA ILE A 234 -4.21 -18.60 3.03
C ILE A 234 -2.77 -18.10 3.17
N GLU A 235 -2.08 -18.46 4.27
CA GLU A 235 -0.67 -18.08 4.49
C GLU A 235 0.22 -18.64 3.37
N LYS A 236 0.05 -19.92 3.03
CA LYS A 236 0.77 -20.57 1.94
C LYS A 236 0.55 -19.87 0.61
N TYR A 237 -0.69 -19.51 0.26
CA TYR A 237 -0.98 -18.82 -1.01
C TYR A 237 -0.41 -17.40 -1.03
N LEU A 238 -0.42 -16.68 0.10
CA LEU A 238 0.24 -15.37 0.20
C LEU A 238 1.76 -15.48 0.00
N LYS A 239 2.40 -16.49 0.59
CA LYS A 239 3.84 -16.77 0.37
C LYS A 239 4.12 -17.18 -1.08
N ASP A 240 3.27 -17.99 -1.70
CA ASP A 240 3.40 -18.38 -3.11
C ASP A 240 3.33 -17.16 -4.05
N ILE A 241 2.44 -16.19 -3.76
CA ILE A 241 2.39 -14.92 -4.52
C ILE A 241 3.69 -14.14 -4.41
N ILE A 242 4.26 -14.03 -3.21
CA ILE A 242 5.56 -13.36 -2.99
C ILE A 242 6.65 -14.10 -3.75
N ASN A 243 6.73 -15.41 -3.60
CA ASN A 243 7.78 -16.23 -4.21
C ASN A 243 7.78 -16.11 -5.72
N ARG A 244 6.62 -16.24 -6.37
CA ARG A 244 6.50 -16.05 -7.82
C ARG A 244 6.82 -14.61 -8.24
N ALA A 245 6.40 -13.60 -7.47
CA ALA A 245 6.75 -12.21 -7.76
C ALA A 245 8.28 -11.98 -7.68
N THR A 246 8.96 -12.63 -6.72
CA THR A 246 10.42 -12.60 -6.59
C THR A 246 11.11 -13.35 -7.72
N GLU A 247 10.61 -14.51 -8.15
CA GLU A 247 11.11 -15.21 -9.34
C GLU A 247 11.00 -14.36 -10.60
N LYS A 248 9.89 -13.62 -10.78
CA LYS A 248 9.79 -12.65 -11.88
C LYS A 248 10.82 -11.53 -11.75
N ALA A 249 11.13 -11.09 -10.53
CA ALA A 249 12.17 -10.08 -10.29
C ALA A 249 13.60 -10.62 -10.58
N GLU A 250 13.88 -11.90 -10.34
CA GLU A 250 15.16 -12.54 -10.69
C GLU A 250 15.41 -12.48 -12.21
N ASN A 251 14.38 -12.77 -13.00
CA ASN A 251 14.44 -12.64 -14.46
C ASN A 251 14.73 -11.20 -14.91
N ILE A 252 14.25 -10.19 -14.18
CA ILE A 252 14.56 -8.79 -14.45
C ILE A 252 16.02 -8.49 -14.14
N ILE A 253 16.52 -8.96 -13.00
CA ILE A 253 17.92 -8.75 -12.62
C ILE A 253 18.84 -9.25 -13.73
N ASP A 254 18.63 -10.45 -14.25
CA ASP A 254 19.47 -11.02 -15.33
C ASP A 254 19.48 -10.16 -16.58
N LEU A 255 18.32 -9.64 -16.97
CA LEU A 255 18.20 -8.73 -18.10
C LEU A 255 18.95 -7.43 -17.87
N LEU A 256 19.00 -6.95 -16.62
CA LEU A 256 19.63 -5.68 -16.25
C LEU A 256 21.12 -5.81 -15.96
N LYS A 257 21.61 -6.98 -15.51
CA LYS A 257 23.04 -7.26 -15.25
C LYS A 257 23.87 -7.17 -16.53
N ASN A 258 23.33 -7.68 -17.63
CA ASN A 258 23.98 -7.60 -18.94
C ASN A 258 24.15 -6.16 -19.44
N GLU A 259 23.49 -5.20 -18.81
CA GLU A 259 23.52 -3.79 -19.16
C GLU A 259 24.32 -2.91 -18.17
N HIS A 260 24.75 -3.40 -17.00
CA HIS A 260 25.44 -2.57 -16.00
C HIS A 260 26.51 -3.28 -15.17
N SER A 261 27.64 -2.59 -15.01
CA SER A 261 28.72 -2.89 -14.05
C SER A 261 28.47 -2.37 -12.62
N GLU A 262 27.37 -1.64 -12.37
CA GLU A 262 27.10 -0.94 -11.09
C GLU A 262 26.75 -1.86 -9.90
N LEU A 263 26.71 -3.18 -10.11
CA LEU A 263 26.60 -4.17 -9.05
C LEU A 263 27.83 -4.24 -8.14
N GLY A 264 28.88 -3.44 -8.39
CA GLY A 264 30.03 -3.32 -7.50
C GLY A 264 29.75 -2.62 -6.16
N ARG A 265 28.57 -2.04 -5.95
CA ARG A 265 28.18 -1.33 -4.70
C ARG A 265 27.18 -2.13 -3.85
N LEU A 266 27.41 -3.43 -3.73
CA LEU A 266 26.60 -4.28 -2.86
C LEU A 266 27.04 -4.09 -1.40
N ALA A 267 26.08 -4.14 -0.49
CA ALA A 267 26.38 -4.15 0.94
C ALA A 267 26.51 -5.61 1.42
N ASP A 268 27.45 -5.84 2.34
CA ASP A 268 27.65 -7.15 2.97
C ASP A 268 26.64 -7.42 4.10
N LYS A 269 25.84 -6.40 4.46
CA LYS A 269 24.88 -6.45 5.57
C LYS A 269 23.51 -5.93 5.16
N PRO A 270 22.42 -6.42 5.78
CA PRO A 270 21.07 -5.91 5.53
C PRO A 270 21.00 -4.43 5.86
N LEU A 271 20.70 -3.63 4.84
CA LEU A 271 20.36 -2.22 5.01
C LEU A 271 18.87 -2.11 5.33
N ILE A 272 18.55 -1.35 6.38
CA ILE A 272 17.16 -1.15 6.85
C ILE A 272 16.33 -0.33 5.83
N GLU A 273 16.96 0.23 4.81
CA GLU A 273 16.36 1.15 3.85
C GLU A 273 15.37 0.49 2.89
N ILE A 274 15.55 -0.79 2.56
CA ILE A 274 14.65 -1.56 1.71
C ILE A 274 14.12 -2.76 2.51
N PRO A 275 12.80 -2.95 2.63
CA PRO A 275 12.27 -4.14 3.27
C PRO A 275 12.65 -5.36 2.46
N LEU A 276 13.30 -6.32 3.11
CA LEU A 276 13.68 -7.58 2.50
C LEU A 276 12.53 -8.59 2.63
N ILE A 277 11.85 -8.84 1.51
CA ILE A 277 10.67 -9.71 1.43
C ILE A 277 11.14 -11.16 1.20
N GLU A 278 11.82 -11.72 2.20
CA GLU A 278 12.30 -13.09 2.18
C GLU A 278 11.59 -13.92 3.24
N ASP A 279 11.30 -15.20 2.96
CA ASP A 279 10.50 -16.06 3.85
C ASP A 279 11.05 -16.14 5.29
N LYS A 280 12.37 -15.97 5.47
CA LYS A 280 13.02 -15.96 6.79
C LYS A 280 12.92 -14.63 7.54
N LEU A 281 12.61 -13.55 6.84
CA LEU A 281 12.63 -12.16 7.36
C LEU A 281 11.26 -11.50 7.36
N MET A 282 10.33 -12.00 6.54
CA MET A 282 8.95 -11.57 6.48
C MET A 282 8.07 -12.50 7.32
N ILE A 283 7.34 -11.91 8.27
CA ILE A 283 6.35 -12.62 9.06
C ILE A 283 4.97 -12.32 8.48
N ILE A 284 4.24 -13.38 8.12
CA ILE A 284 2.83 -13.30 7.70
C ILE A 284 2.02 -14.01 8.77
N GLU A 285 1.19 -13.25 9.48
CA GLU A 285 0.25 -13.79 10.46
C GLU A 285 -1.18 -13.52 10.01
N ILE A 286 -2.01 -14.55 10.09
CA ILE A 286 -3.43 -14.47 9.77
C ILE A 286 -4.20 -14.72 11.06
N PRO A 287 -4.73 -13.66 11.69
CA PRO A 287 -5.46 -13.82 12.94
C PRO A 287 -6.78 -14.54 12.68
N ASN A 288 -7.05 -15.60 13.44
CA ASN A 288 -8.35 -16.28 13.44
C ASN A 288 -9.40 -15.47 14.23
N LYS A 289 -9.74 -14.27 13.73
CA LYS A 289 -10.71 -13.39 14.36
C LYS A 289 -11.67 -12.82 13.32
N PRO A 290 -12.93 -13.25 13.30
CA PRO A 290 -13.91 -12.67 12.41
C PRO A 290 -14.25 -11.24 12.85
N PHE A 291 -14.49 -10.38 11.87
CA PHE A 291 -14.98 -9.03 12.09
C PHE A 291 -16.17 -8.78 11.18
N ASN A 292 -17.28 -8.33 11.76
CA ASN A 292 -18.51 -8.06 11.02
C ASN A 292 -18.49 -6.70 10.32
N LYS A 293 -17.66 -5.76 10.80
CA LYS A 293 -17.59 -4.39 10.27
C LYS A 293 -16.12 -4.02 10.00
N PRO A 294 -15.80 -3.42 8.83
CA PRO A 294 -14.45 -2.95 8.53
C PRO A 294 -13.88 -1.98 9.57
N ALA A 295 -14.73 -1.13 10.16
CA ALA A 295 -14.32 -0.19 11.21
C ALA A 295 -13.79 -0.90 12.47
N ASP A 296 -14.31 -2.08 12.81
CA ASP A 296 -13.85 -2.85 13.98
C ASP A 296 -12.48 -3.47 13.74
N VAL A 297 -12.21 -3.94 12.50
CA VAL A 297 -10.86 -4.40 12.08
C VAL A 297 -9.86 -3.25 12.19
N ILE A 298 -10.21 -2.09 11.62
CA ILE A 298 -9.34 -0.91 11.65
C ILE A 298 -9.09 -0.45 13.08
N LYS A 299 -10.11 -0.48 13.95
CA LYS A 299 -9.95 -0.19 15.37
C LYS A 299 -8.98 -1.16 16.02
N ALA A 300 -9.12 -2.46 15.77
CA ALA A 300 -8.22 -3.48 16.32
C ALA A 300 -6.76 -3.26 15.87
N ILE A 301 -6.52 -3.06 14.58
CA ILE A 301 -5.18 -2.79 14.02
C ILE A 301 -4.63 -1.47 14.58
N SER A 302 -5.46 -0.43 14.66
CA SER A 302 -5.05 0.86 15.24
C SER A 302 -4.66 0.69 16.71
N ASN A 303 -5.40 -0.10 17.49
CA ASN A 303 -5.10 -0.31 18.90
C ASN A 303 -3.82 -1.14 19.07
N ALA A 304 -3.63 -2.19 18.28
CA ALA A 304 -2.43 -3.03 18.30
C ALA A 304 -1.13 -2.24 18.00
N THR A 305 -1.25 -1.09 17.36
CA THR A 305 -0.10 -0.27 16.94
C THR A 305 0.05 1.03 17.72
N LEU A 306 -0.79 1.25 18.72
CA LEU A 306 -0.74 2.44 19.57
C LEU A 306 -0.04 2.14 20.88
N LYS A 307 1.04 2.87 21.13
CA LYS A 307 1.79 2.80 22.38
C LYS A 307 0.92 2.91 23.64
N LEU A 308 -0.10 3.76 23.59
CA LEU A 308 -1.04 3.92 24.70
C LEU A 308 -1.77 2.62 25.04
N TYR A 309 -2.18 1.84 24.04
CA TYR A 309 -2.88 0.57 24.28
C TYR A 309 -1.94 -0.50 24.86
N HIS A 310 -0.68 -0.53 24.42
CA HIS A 310 0.32 -1.42 25.02
C HIS A 310 0.55 -1.13 26.52
N LYS A 311 0.63 0.16 26.89
CA LYS A 311 0.65 0.57 28.31
C LYS A 311 -0.61 0.13 29.05
N MET A 312 -1.78 0.30 28.44
CA MET A 312 -3.06 -0.09 29.05
C MET A 312 -3.10 -1.58 29.40
N LEU A 313 -2.51 -2.46 28.57
CA LEU A 313 -2.48 -3.91 28.84
C LEU A 313 -1.84 -4.27 30.19
N LYS A 314 -0.85 -3.49 30.66
CA LYS A 314 -0.22 -3.64 31.98
C LYS A 314 -1.22 -3.50 33.12
N TYR A 315 -2.17 -2.56 32.97
CA TYR A 315 -3.12 -2.19 34.03
C TYR A 315 -4.46 -2.90 33.92
N LEU A 316 -4.81 -3.45 32.76
CA LEU A 316 -6.10 -4.12 32.51
C LEU A 316 -6.37 -5.35 33.38
N LYS A 317 -5.33 -6.00 33.92
CA LYS A 317 -5.50 -7.15 34.83
C LYS A 317 -6.12 -6.76 36.18
N GLN A 318 -5.98 -5.50 36.58
CA GLN A 318 -6.34 -5.02 37.93
C GLN A 318 -7.36 -3.88 37.90
N ASN A 319 -7.66 -3.36 36.71
CA ASN A 319 -8.45 -2.15 36.53
C ASN A 319 -9.44 -2.31 35.38
N ASN A 320 -10.56 -1.60 35.46
CA ASN A 320 -11.42 -1.45 34.29
C ASN A 320 -10.72 -0.64 33.19
N GLU A 321 -11.23 -0.70 31.96
CA GLU A 321 -10.61 -0.05 30.79
C GLU A 321 -10.37 1.46 30.99
N ARG A 322 -11.29 2.15 31.68
CA ARG A 322 -11.18 3.60 31.94
C ARG A 322 -10.02 3.92 32.89
N GLN A 323 -9.92 3.19 34.00
CA GLN A 323 -8.84 3.32 34.98
C GLN A 323 -7.49 2.94 34.37
N ALA A 324 -7.43 1.80 33.68
CA ALA A 324 -6.23 1.35 32.98
C ALA A 324 -5.72 2.39 31.97
N ARG A 325 -6.65 3.05 31.26
CA ARG A 325 -6.33 4.16 30.35
C ARG A 325 -5.76 5.38 31.06
N GLN A 326 -6.34 5.78 32.19
CA GLN A 326 -5.82 6.93 32.96
C GLN A 326 -4.40 6.67 33.44
N HIS A 327 -4.13 5.49 34.01
CA HIS A 327 -2.78 5.09 34.43
C HIS A 327 -1.80 5.06 33.24
N ALA A 328 -2.20 4.49 32.11
CA ALA A 328 -1.38 4.44 30.91
C ALA A 328 -1.05 5.84 30.32
N MET A 329 -1.92 6.83 30.50
CA MET A 329 -1.67 8.21 30.08
C MET A 329 -0.66 8.93 30.99
N SER A 330 -0.66 8.61 32.29
CA SER A 330 0.32 9.16 33.25
C SER A 330 1.70 8.49 33.19
N GLU A 331 1.78 7.24 32.72
CA GLU A 331 3.04 6.50 32.67
C GLU A 331 3.96 7.04 31.56
N SER A 332 5.27 7.12 31.82
CA SER A 332 6.24 7.48 30.80
C SER A 332 6.22 6.49 29.64
N GLY A 333 6.45 6.98 28.42
CA GLY A 333 6.64 6.11 27.27
C GLY A 333 7.98 5.39 27.25
N ARG A 334 8.96 5.82 28.05
CA ARG A 334 10.36 5.37 27.92
C ARG A 334 10.49 3.84 27.98
N ASP A 335 9.82 3.23 28.96
CA ASP A 335 10.00 1.82 29.30
C ASP A 335 9.14 0.88 28.45
N VAL A 336 8.12 1.41 27.77
CA VAL A 336 7.37 0.68 26.74
C VAL A 336 8.10 0.88 25.42
N HIS A 337 9.13 0.06 25.23
CA HIS A 337 9.95 -0.03 24.04
C HIS A 337 9.11 -0.46 22.83
N THR A 338 8.79 0.49 21.96
CA THR A 338 8.00 0.27 20.74
C THR A 338 8.89 -0.07 19.55
N TRP A 339 9.86 -0.99 19.72
CA TRP A 339 10.80 -1.37 18.64
C TRP A 339 10.06 -1.88 17.40
N PHE A 340 8.95 -2.61 17.61
CA PHE A 340 8.03 -3.07 16.56
C PHE A 340 7.26 -1.94 15.84
N LEU A 341 7.40 -0.67 16.25
CA LEU A 341 6.79 0.51 15.60
C LEU A 341 7.80 1.45 14.93
N GLY A 342 9.06 1.01 14.78
CA GLY A 342 10.14 1.78 14.16
C GLY A 342 10.93 2.61 15.18
N MET A 343 12.14 2.11 15.49
CA MET A 343 13.21 2.65 16.35
C MET A 343 12.81 3.12 17.77
N PRO A 344 13.68 2.97 18.78
CA PRO A 344 13.45 3.56 20.10
C PRO A 344 13.32 5.08 19.98
N ARG A 345 12.12 5.62 20.24
CA ARG A 345 11.87 7.07 20.28
C ARG A 345 12.46 7.76 21.52
N ALA A 346 13.03 6.99 22.44
CA ALA A 346 13.88 7.50 23.49
C ALA A 346 15.31 7.45 22.94
N GLN A 347 15.79 8.58 22.44
CA GLN A 347 17.23 8.79 22.32
C GLN A 347 17.70 9.18 23.73
N GLU A 348 18.71 8.49 24.25
CA GLU A 348 19.47 9.10 25.34
C GLU A 348 20.01 10.43 24.82
N PRO A 349 19.96 11.51 25.61
CA PRO A 349 20.63 12.74 25.20
C PRO A 349 22.06 12.37 24.83
N ALA A 350 22.54 12.86 23.67
CA ALA A 350 23.92 12.66 23.30
C ALA A 350 24.78 13.05 24.50
N ILE A 351 25.70 12.16 24.91
CA ILE A 351 26.72 12.52 25.89
C ILE A 351 27.56 13.58 25.20
N ILE A 352 27.23 14.85 25.43
CA ILE A 352 28.07 15.97 25.05
C ILE A 352 29.22 15.88 26.06
N PRO A 353 30.47 15.55 25.64
CA PRO A 353 31.58 15.62 26.57
C PRO A 353 31.65 17.06 27.09
N ASP A 354 31.62 17.22 28.42
CA ASP A 354 31.81 18.49 29.09
C ASP A 354 33.13 19.10 28.61
N SER A 355 33.04 20.07 27.70
CA SER A 355 34.21 20.86 27.25
C SER A 355 34.64 21.89 28.30
N ASN A 356 34.00 21.92 29.48
CA ASN A 356 34.26 22.89 30.54
C ASN A 356 34.76 22.26 31.86
N LYS A 357 35.72 21.33 31.75
CA LYS A 357 36.63 21.01 32.87
C LYS A 357 38.09 21.12 32.44
N GLN A 358 38.46 22.30 31.97
CA GLN A 358 39.82 22.81 32.08
C GLN A 358 39.72 24.26 32.56
N ASN A 359 39.82 24.43 33.87
CA ASN A 359 40.35 25.61 34.55
C ASN A 359 41.00 25.12 35.84
#